data_AF-A0A537MN39-F1
#
_entry.id   AF-A0A537MN39-F1
#
_cell.length_a   1.000
_cell.length_b   1.000
_cell.length_c   1.000
_cell.angle_alpha   90.00
_cell.angle_beta   90.00
_cell.angle_gamma   90.00
#
_symmetry.space_group_name_H-M   'P 1'
#
loop_
_entity.id
_entity.type
_entity.pdbx_description
1 polymer ?
#
loop_
_entity_poly.entity_id
_entity_poly.type
_entity_poly.pdbx_seq_one_letter_code
_entity_poly.pdbx_strand_id
1 'polypeptide(L)'
;MQTVTDVRVAKRAGSNAASGSAAQPQHGSQQDLRSWLDALRGAGEVQEVSGAEREREIGGIVDLYMRKMGNPAVLFDDIPGYP
;
A
#
# COMPACT_ATOMS: atom_id res chain seq x y z
N MET A 1 4.82 -14.99 68.60
CA MET A 1 5.96 -14.43 67.86
C MET A 1 5.51 -14.18 66.43
N GLN A 2 4.85 -13.04 66.19
CA GLN A 2 4.39 -12.59 64.87
C GLN A 2 5.10 -11.27 64.59
N THR A 3 5.90 -11.20 63.53
CA THR A 3 6.55 -9.97 63.09
C THR A 3 5.71 -9.34 62.00
N VAL A 4 5.25 -8.13 62.29
CA VAL A 4 4.47 -7.24 61.44
C VAL A 4 5.43 -6.46 60.53
N THR A 5 5.03 -6.34 59.26
CA THR A 5 5.18 -5.22 58.31
C THR A 5 6.56 -4.56 58.09
N ASP A 6 7.01 -4.57 56.83
CA ASP A 6 7.09 -3.33 56.04
C ASP A 6 7.19 -3.63 54.53
N VAL A 7 6.08 -3.37 53.81
CA VAL A 7 6.04 -3.33 52.35
C VAL A 7 6.58 -1.97 51.93
N ARG A 8 7.80 -1.94 51.39
CA ARG A 8 8.37 -0.73 50.80
C ARG A 8 7.70 -0.43 49.45
N VAL A 9 6.94 0.65 49.43
CA VAL A 9 6.51 1.36 48.21
C VAL A 9 7.69 2.18 47.68
N ALA A 10 8.11 1.91 46.44
CA ALA A 10 8.81 2.82 45.53
C ALA A 10 8.91 2.11 44.16
N LYS A 11 8.80 2.69 42.98
CA LYS A 11 8.43 4.02 42.49
C LYS A 11 8.22 3.79 40.99
N ARG A 12 7.14 4.32 40.42
CA ARG A 12 6.79 4.23 39.00
C ARG A 12 7.93 4.76 38.11
N ALA A 13 8.21 4.07 37.03
CA ALA A 13 8.88 4.61 35.86
C ALA A 13 8.42 3.85 34.60
N GLY A 14 8.06 4.60 33.56
CA GLY A 14 8.04 4.10 32.19
C GLY A 14 6.72 3.53 31.70
N SER A 15 5.80 4.42 31.33
CA SER A 15 4.69 4.14 30.43
C SER A 15 5.16 3.40 29.18
N ASN A 16 4.70 2.17 28.96
CA ASN A 16 4.84 1.47 27.69
C ASN A 16 3.77 2.02 26.74
N ALA A 17 3.99 3.24 26.26
CA ALA A 17 3.16 3.90 25.28
C ALA A 17 3.85 3.84 23.91
N ALA A 18 3.08 3.30 22.96
CA ALA A 18 3.21 3.46 21.53
C ALA A 18 4.54 2.98 20.92
N SER A 19 4.44 1.85 20.22
CA SER A 19 4.38 1.94 18.76
C SER A 19 3.68 0.69 18.25
N GLY A 20 2.39 0.80 17.94
CA GLY A 20 1.84 -0.07 16.91
C GLY A 20 2.74 0.13 15.70
N SER A 21 3.51 -0.90 15.36
CA SER A 21 4.26 -0.89 14.12
C SER A 21 3.19 -1.00 13.04
N ALA A 22 2.66 0.17 12.64
CA ALA A 22 2.07 0.34 11.34
C ALA A 22 3.03 -0.36 10.39
N ALA A 23 2.57 -1.44 9.76
CA ALA A 23 3.40 -2.32 8.96
C ALA A 23 4.17 -1.45 7.98
N GLN A 24 5.43 -1.17 8.33
CA GLN A 24 6.35 -0.47 7.46
C GLN A 24 6.50 -1.43 6.29
N PRO A 25 6.22 -1.06 5.03
CA PRO A 25 6.47 -1.95 3.91
C PRO A 25 7.97 -2.24 3.91
N GLN A 26 8.29 -3.45 4.35
CA GLN A 26 9.64 -3.98 4.46
C GLN A 26 10.20 -3.97 3.03
N HIS A 27 11.31 -3.27 2.80
CA HIS A 27 11.98 -3.22 1.50
C HIS A 27 12.67 -4.57 1.21
N GLY A 28 11.90 -5.64 0.96
CA GLY A 28 12.37 -6.77 0.18
C GLY A 28 12.43 -6.33 -1.29
N SER A 29 13.38 -6.83 -2.10
CA SER A 29 13.44 -6.56 -3.55
C SER A 29 13.32 -5.08 -3.95
N GLN A 30 14.45 -4.36 -4.03
CA GLN A 30 14.46 -3.00 -4.56
C GLN A 30 13.86 -2.95 -5.99
N GLN A 31 12.59 -2.52 -6.10
CA GLN A 31 11.83 -2.19 -7.33
C GLN A 31 11.32 -3.39 -8.18
N ASP A 32 10.68 -4.40 -7.60
CA ASP A 32 9.85 -5.30 -8.43
C ASP A 32 8.53 -4.62 -8.83
N LEU A 33 8.35 -4.40 -10.14
CA LEU A 33 7.16 -3.73 -10.68
C LEU A 33 5.88 -4.51 -10.38
N ARG A 34 5.95 -5.85 -10.37
CA ARG A 34 4.76 -6.69 -10.11
C ARG A 34 4.31 -6.54 -8.66
N SER A 35 5.25 -6.62 -7.72
CA SER A 35 5.01 -6.40 -6.29
C SER A 35 4.49 -4.98 -6.01
N TRP A 36 4.99 -3.98 -6.72
CA TRP A 36 4.46 -2.60 -6.64
C TRP A 36 3.02 -2.50 -7.17
N LEU A 37 2.74 -3.12 -8.32
CA LEU A 37 1.40 -3.14 -8.91
C LEU A 37 0.40 -3.87 -8.00
N ASP A 38 0.79 -4.97 -7.37
CA ASP A 38 -0.04 -5.69 -6.40
C ASP A 38 -0.34 -4.85 -5.16
N ALA A 39 0.62 -4.06 -4.69
CA ALA A 39 0.39 -3.09 -3.62
C ALA A 39 -0.64 -2.02 -4.04
N LEU A 40 -0.55 -1.49 -5.27
CA LEU A 40 -1.53 -0.53 -5.77
C LEU A 40 -2.92 -1.13 -5.97
N ARG A 41 -3.01 -2.37 -6.47
CA ARG A 41 -4.29 -3.12 -6.56
C ARG A 41 -4.92 -3.27 -5.19
N GLY A 42 -4.13 -3.66 -4.18
CA GLY A 42 -4.58 -3.76 -2.80
C GLY A 42 -5.08 -2.44 -2.22
N ALA A 43 -4.54 -1.31 -2.68
CA ALA A 43 -4.95 0.03 -2.30
C ALA A 43 -6.13 0.59 -3.12
N GLY A 44 -6.57 -0.10 -4.18
CA GLY A 44 -7.57 0.42 -5.13
C GLY A 44 -7.05 1.56 -6.01
N GLU A 45 -5.73 1.68 -6.16
CA GLU A 45 -5.05 2.73 -6.93
C GLU A 45 -4.69 2.28 -8.36
N VAL A 46 -5.27 1.17 -8.83
CA VAL A 46 -5.16 0.70 -10.22
C VAL A 46 -6.55 0.50 -10.82
N GLN A 47 -6.75 1.07 -12.01
CA GLN A 47 -7.88 0.82 -12.88
C GLN A 47 -7.44 -0.11 -14.01
N GLU A 48 -8.00 -1.32 -14.07
CA GLU A 48 -7.72 -2.28 -15.14
C GLU A 48 -8.67 -2.07 -16.33
N VAL A 49 -8.14 -2.17 -17.54
CA VAL A 49 -8.85 -2.03 -18.81
C VAL A 49 -8.41 -3.17 -19.74
N SER A 50 -9.30 -4.12 -20.00
CA SER A 50 -9.03 -5.27 -20.89
C SER A 50 -9.53 -5.00 -22.31
N GLY A 51 -8.79 -5.47 -23.32
CA GLY A 51 -9.27 -5.50 -24.71
C GLY A 51 -9.16 -4.19 -25.48
N ALA A 52 -8.49 -3.16 -24.92
CA ALA A 52 -8.37 -1.86 -25.57
C ALA A 52 -7.50 -1.95 -26.85
N GLU A 53 -8.00 -1.40 -27.95
CA GLU A 53 -7.26 -1.32 -29.21
C GLU A 53 -6.14 -0.28 -29.12
N ARG A 54 -4.95 -0.69 -29.53
CA ARG A 54 -3.70 0.05 -29.32
C ARG A 54 -3.69 1.41 -30.02
N GLU A 55 -4.12 1.46 -31.27
CA GLU A 55 -3.96 2.61 -32.15
C GLU A 55 -5.00 3.71 -31.90
N ARG A 56 -6.21 3.37 -31.47
CA ARG A 56 -7.35 4.29 -31.34
C ARG A 56 -7.81 4.48 -29.91
N GLU A 57 -7.80 3.43 -29.08
CA GLU A 57 -8.45 3.47 -27.77
C GLU A 57 -7.47 3.84 -26.66
N ILE A 58 -6.32 3.17 -26.58
CA ILE A 58 -5.35 3.40 -25.50
C ILE A 58 -4.91 4.88 -25.42
N GLY A 59 -4.55 5.47 -26.57
CA GLY A 59 -4.13 6.87 -26.63
C GLY A 59 -5.22 7.85 -26.17
N GLY A 60 -6.45 7.67 -26.67
CA GLY A 60 -7.58 8.54 -26.31
C GLY A 60 -7.99 8.41 -24.85
N ILE A 61 -7.92 7.20 -24.29
CA ILE A 61 -8.17 6.96 -22.86
C ILE A 61 -7.13 7.72 -22.03
N VAL A 62 -5.84 7.57 -22.32
CA VAL A 62 -4.76 8.26 -21.57
C VAL A 62 -4.89 9.78 -21.67
N ASP A 63 -5.17 10.32 -22.86
CA ASP A 63 -5.34 11.76 -23.10
C ASP A 63 -6.49 12.38 -22.30
N LEU A 64 -7.57 11.63 -22.07
CA LEU A 64 -8.68 12.07 -21.23
C LEU A 64 -8.31 11.90 -19.74
N TYR A 65 -7.73 10.76 -19.41
CA TYR A 65 -7.52 10.32 -18.04
C TYR A 65 -6.47 11.17 -17.31
N MET A 66 -5.44 11.65 -18.02
CA MET A 66 -4.40 12.51 -17.46
C MET A 66 -4.81 13.98 -17.28
N ARG A 67 -5.99 14.41 -17.76
CA ARG A 67 -6.47 15.80 -17.57
C ARG A 67 -6.80 16.13 -16.12
N LYS A 68 -7.04 15.10 -15.29
CA LYS A 68 -7.31 15.24 -13.87
C LYS A 68 -6.20 14.56 -13.09
N MET A 69 -5.50 15.35 -12.28
CA MET A 69 -4.48 14.83 -11.36
C MET A 69 -5.13 14.01 -10.24
N GLY A 70 -4.42 12.99 -9.77
CA GLY A 70 -4.85 12.12 -8.67
C GLY A 70 -5.78 10.98 -9.08
N ASN A 71 -5.95 10.72 -10.37
CA ASN A 71 -6.64 9.52 -10.83
C ASN A 71 -5.76 8.26 -10.57
N PRO A 72 -6.37 7.09 -10.28
CA PRO A 72 -5.66 5.81 -10.16
C PRO A 72 -4.78 5.49 -11.37
N ALA A 73 -3.71 4.71 -11.21
CA ALA A 73 -2.94 4.24 -12.36
C ALA A 73 -3.83 3.41 -13.31
N VAL A 74 -3.65 3.54 -14.64
CA VAL A 74 -4.38 2.71 -15.62
C VAL A 74 -3.48 1.58 -16.09
N LEU A 75 -3.98 0.35 -16.00
CA LEU A 75 -3.33 -0.85 -16.52
C LEU A 75 -4.16 -1.41 -17.67
N PHE A 76 -3.58 -1.46 -18.86
CA PHE A 76 -4.21 -2.10 -20.02
C PHE A 76 -3.75 -3.56 -20.11
N ASP A 77 -4.70 -4.47 -20.29
CA ASP A 77 -4.46 -5.91 -20.44
C ASP A 77 -5.23 -6.48 -21.63
N ASP A 78 -4.97 -7.73 -22.02
CA ASP A 78 -5.61 -8.44 -23.14
C ASP A 78 -5.63 -7.64 -24.46
N ILE A 79 -4.48 -7.11 -24.89
CA ILE A 79 -4.41 -6.24 -26.07
C ILE A 79 -4.69 -7.03 -27.36
N PRO A 80 -5.71 -6.66 -28.16
CA PRO A 80 -6.03 -7.38 -29.39
C PRO A 80 -4.84 -7.46 -30.35
N GLY A 81 -4.58 -8.67 -30.88
CA GLY A 81 -3.45 -8.92 -31.77
C GLY A 81 -2.10 -9.14 -31.08
N TYR A 82 -2.04 -9.12 -29.74
CA TYR A 82 -0.84 -9.35 -28.94
C TYR A 82 -1.12 -10.41 -27.85
N PRO A 83 -0.72 -11.68 -28.06
CA PRO A 83 -0.92 -12.77 -27.11
C PRO A 83 0.10 -12.75 -25.96
#